data_AF-A0A671Y7Y1-F1
#
_entry.id   AF-A0A671Y7Y1-F1
#
_cell.length_a   1.000
_cell.length_b   1.000
_cell.length_c   1.000
_cell.angle_alpha   90.00
_cell.angle_beta   90.00
_cell.angle_gamma   90.00
#
_symmetry.space_group_name_H-M   'P 1'
#
loop_
_entity.id
_entity.type
_entity.pdbx_description
1 polymer ?
#
loop_
_entity_poly.entity_id
_entity_poly.type
_entity_poly.pdbx_seq_one_letter_code
_entity_poly.pdbx_strand_id
1 'polypeptide(L)'
;MAESDGRASGYLMDLINFLRSTFQVFTHLPNNNNDHASMSGKVAQTACMSACKHLSTSLMQMLLDTELKQISMGAIQQFNLDVIQCELFASSEPVPGFQGDTLQLAFIDLRQVNYLTELY
;
A
#
# COMPACT_ATOMS: atom_id res chain seq x y z
N MET A 1 26.87 -8.44 4.58
CA MET A 1 25.63 -7.66 4.42
C MET A 1 24.57 -8.64 3.94
N ALA A 2 23.37 -8.62 4.53
CA ALA A 2 22.30 -9.49 4.05
C ALA A 2 21.83 -8.97 2.68
N GLU A 3 21.75 -9.85 1.69
CA GLU A 3 21.16 -9.56 0.38
C GLU A 3 19.63 -9.57 0.50
N SER A 4 18.94 -8.98 -0.49
CA SER A 4 17.48 -9.06 -0.55
C SER A 4 17.02 -10.50 -0.83
N ASP A 5 15.85 -10.87 -0.33
CA ASP A 5 15.29 -12.23 -0.49
C ASP A 5 14.64 -12.43 -1.89
N GLY A 6 14.76 -11.44 -2.78
CA GLY A 6 14.17 -11.44 -4.13
C GLY A 6 12.64 -11.41 -4.17
N ARG A 7 11.98 -11.38 -3.01
CA ARG A 7 10.53 -11.26 -2.83
C ARG A 7 10.24 -10.21 -1.77
N ALA A 8 9.04 -9.65 -1.76
CA ALA A 8 8.60 -8.74 -0.71
C ALA A 8 8.54 -9.43 0.67
N SER A 9 8.60 -8.62 1.71
CA SER A 9 8.55 -9.02 3.11
C SER A 9 7.26 -9.78 3.41
N GLY A 10 7.38 -10.93 4.10
CA GLY A 10 6.23 -11.79 4.41
C GLY A 10 5.11 -11.07 5.16
N TYR A 11 5.47 -10.23 6.14
CA TYR A 11 4.50 -9.41 6.88
C TYR A 11 3.69 -8.49 5.97
N LEU A 12 4.34 -7.82 5.00
CA LEU A 12 3.64 -6.94 4.08
C LEU A 12 2.68 -7.72 3.18
N MET A 13 3.11 -8.89 2.70
CA MET A 13 2.25 -9.76 1.88
C MET A 13 1.02 -10.23 2.67
N ASP A 14 1.20 -10.62 3.93
CA ASP A 14 0.09 -10.99 4.82
C ASP A 14 -0.85 -9.81 5.07
N LEU A 15 -0.30 -8.61 5.27
CA LEU A 15 -1.08 -7.38 5.44
C LEU A 15 -1.89 -7.04 4.17
N ILE A 16 -1.29 -7.13 2.99
CA ILE A 16 -1.98 -6.93 1.71
C ILE A 16 -3.11 -7.95 1.53
N ASN A 17 -2.85 -9.22 1.83
CA ASN A 17 -3.86 -10.29 1.74
C ASN A 17 -5.02 -10.06 2.73
N PHE A 18 -4.71 -9.61 3.94
CA PHE A 18 -5.69 -9.23 4.95
C PHE A 18 -6.56 -8.05 4.46
N LEU A 19 -5.94 -6.99 3.93
CA LEU A 19 -6.66 -5.82 3.39
C LEU A 19 -7.57 -6.22 2.23
N ARG A 20 -7.08 -7.02 1.29
CA ARG A 20 -7.87 -7.54 0.16
C ARG A 20 -9.10 -8.29 0.65
N SER A 21 -8.92 -9.21 1.59
CA SER A 21 -10.02 -10.01 2.15
C SER A 21 -11.03 -9.13 2.90
N THR A 22 -10.53 -8.14 3.65
CA THR A 22 -11.37 -7.20 4.41
C THR A 22 -12.19 -6.30 3.48
N PHE A 23 -11.60 -5.77 2.42
CA PHE A 23 -12.30 -4.92 1.46
C PHE A 23 -13.36 -5.66 0.65
N GLN A 24 -13.10 -6.91 0.27
CA GLN A 24 -14.11 -7.77 -0.37
C GLN A 24 -15.38 -7.94 0.47
N VAL A 25 -15.24 -8.02 1.79
CA VAL A 25 -16.41 -8.09 2.70
C VAL A 25 -17.22 -6.80 2.61
N PHE A 26 -16.58 -5.63 2.62
CA PHE A 26 -17.30 -4.35 2.55
C PHE A 26 -17.99 -4.12 1.19
N THR A 27 -17.41 -4.62 0.09
CA THR A 27 -18.01 -4.47 -1.24
C THR A 27 -19.17 -5.43 -1.50
N HIS A 28 -19.29 -6.52 -0.71
CA HIS A 28 -20.33 -7.54 -0.87
C HIS A 28 -21.42 -7.49 0.22
N LEU A 29 -21.43 -6.46 1.07
CA LEU A 29 -22.52 -6.25 2.03
C LEU A 29 -23.87 -6.13 1.28
N PRO A 30 -24.94 -6.79 1.76
CA PRO A 30 -26.22 -6.80 1.06
C PRO A 30 -26.80 -5.38 0.91
N ASN A 31 -26.98 -4.95 -0.34
CA ASN A 31 -27.68 -3.72 -0.68
C ASN A 31 -29.15 -3.86 -0.27
N ASN A 32 -29.52 -3.32 0.89
CA ASN A 32 -30.95 -3.12 1.18
C ASN A 32 -31.44 -1.92 0.34
N ASN A 33 -32.57 -2.08 -0.34
CA ASN A 33 -32.99 -1.37 -1.57
C ASN A 33 -33.35 0.13 -1.42
N ASN A 34 -32.69 0.87 -0.54
CA ASN A 34 -33.03 2.26 -0.22
C ASN A 34 -31.75 2.99 0.20
N ASP A 35 -31.21 3.86 -0.67
CA ASP A 35 -30.14 4.87 -0.54
C ASP A 35 -28.78 4.51 0.16
N HIS A 36 -28.75 3.50 1.03
CA HIS A 36 -27.60 3.00 1.80
C HIS A 36 -26.66 2.08 0.99
N ALA A 37 -27.12 1.55 -0.14
CA ALA A 37 -26.30 0.80 -1.09
C ALA A 37 -25.06 1.59 -1.57
N SER A 38 -25.24 2.90 -1.77
CA SER A 38 -24.15 3.81 -2.15
C SER A 38 -23.14 4.06 -1.03
N MET A 39 -23.54 3.85 0.23
CA MET A 39 -22.70 4.12 1.40
C MET A 39 -21.68 3.01 1.64
N SER A 40 -22.02 1.74 1.41
CA SER A 40 -21.07 0.63 1.58
C SER A 40 -19.86 0.75 0.63
N GLY A 41 -20.12 1.11 -0.63
CA GLY A 41 -19.07 1.37 -1.61
C GLY A 41 -18.17 2.55 -1.21
N LYS A 42 -18.75 3.66 -0.74
CA LYS A 42 -17.98 4.82 -0.26
C LYS A 42 -17.17 4.51 1.00
N VAL A 43 -17.70 3.71 1.92
CA VAL A 43 -16.98 3.26 3.12
C VAL A 43 -15.80 2.39 2.71
N ALA A 44 -16.01 1.42 1.81
CA ALA A 44 -14.93 0.58 1.28
C ALA A 44 -13.83 1.42 0.61
N GLN A 45 -14.21 2.39 -0.23
CA GLN A 45 -13.25 3.30 -0.89
C GLN A 45 -12.48 4.14 0.12
N THR A 46 -13.16 4.71 1.12
CA THR A 46 -12.53 5.53 2.16
C THR A 46 -11.56 4.71 3.01
N ALA A 47 -11.96 3.49 3.39
CA ALA A 47 -11.11 2.56 4.13
C ALA A 47 -9.88 2.16 3.29
N CYS A 48 -10.08 1.85 2.01
CA CYS A 48 -9.00 1.49 1.09
C CYS A 48 -8.00 2.62 0.89
N MET A 49 -8.48 3.85 0.62
CA MET A 49 -7.64 5.03 0.52
C MET A 49 -6.86 5.29 1.82
N SER A 50 -7.52 5.14 2.98
CA SER A 50 -6.88 5.34 4.28
C SER A 50 -5.80 4.29 4.54
N ALA A 51 -6.06 3.03 4.20
CA ALA A 51 -5.08 1.95 4.33
C ALA A 51 -3.86 2.19 3.41
N CYS A 52 -4.06 2.55 2.15
CA CYS A 52 -2.97 2.86 1.23
C CYS A 52 -2.12 4.05 1.70
N LYS A 53 -2.76 5.13 2.17
CA LYS A 53 -2.05 6.27 2.78
C LYS A 53 -1.26 5.87 4.01
N HIS A 54 -1.83 5.02 4.86
CA HIS A 54 -1.15 4.52 6.05
C HIS A 54 0.07 3.68 5.68
N LEU A 55 -0.06 2.73 4.76
CA LEU A 55 1.06 1.93 4.24
C LEU A 55 2.20 2.83 3.72
N SER A 56 1.85 3.79 2.86
CA SER A 56 2.82 4.74 2.29
C SER A 56 3.54 5.53 3.37
N THR A 57 2.79 6.05 4.35
CA THR A 57 3.36 6.83 5.47
C THR A 57 4.26 5.97 6.36
N SER A 58 3.84 4.75 6.69
CA SER A 58 4.63 3.83 7.52
C SER A 58 5.93 3.41 6.84
N LEU A 59 5.90 3.15 5.53
CA LEU A 59 7.11 2.87 4.75
C LEU A 59 8.03 4.09 4.65
N MET A 60 7.47 5.29 4.44
CA MET A 60 8.24 6.53 4.45
C MET A 60 8.94 6.76 5.79
N GLN A 61 8.22 6.55 6.90
CA GLN A 61 8.77 6.68 8.25
C GLN A 61 9.88 5.66 8.52
N MET A 62 9.80 4.45 7.96
CA MET A 62 10.89 3.48 8.05
C MET A 62 12.16 3.92 7.32
N LEU A 63 12.09 4.75 6.27
CA LEU A 63 13.28 5.28 5.61
C LEU A 63 13.80 6.59 6.23
N LEU A 64 12.88 7.44 6.68
CA LEU A 64 13.19 8.78 7.18
C LEU A 64 13.32 8.83 8.71
N ASP A 65 13.37 7.68 9.38
CA ASP A 65 13.56 7.63 10.82
C ASP A 65 14.88 8.30 11.20
N THR A 66 14.81 9.33 12.03
CA THR A 66 15.97 10.10 12.49
C THR A 66 16.96 9.27 13.31
N GLU A 67 16.54 8.12 13.84
CA GLU A 67 17.41 7.18 14.55
C GLU A 67 18.18 6.24 13.61
N LEU A 68 17.75 6.13 12.34
CA LEU A 68 18.46 5.34 11.33
C LEU A 68 19.70 6.08 10.82
N LYS A 69 20.87 5.64 11.30
CA LYS A 69 22.16 6.21 10.91
C LYS A 69 22.65 5.74 9.54
N GLN A 70 22.35 4.50 9.18
CA GLN A 70 22.79 3.85 7.95
C GLN A 70 21.80 2.76 7.57
N ILE A 71 21.59 2.57 6.26
CA ILE A 71 20.80 1.48 5.69
C ILE A 71 21.70 0.73 4.70
N SER A 72 21.71 -0.60 4.77
CA SER A 72 22.47 -1.41 3.82
C SER A 72 21.76 -1.49 2.47
N MET A 73 22.52 -1.65 1.37
CA MET A 73 21.92 -1.82 0.04
C MET A 73 20.93 -2.98 -0.06
N GLY A 74 21.18 -4.11 0.61
CA GLY A 74 20.23 -5.23 0.62
C GLY A 74 18.90 -4.88 1.29
N ALA A 75 18.93 -4.01 2.32
CA ALA A 75 17.71 -3.51 2.96
C ALA A 75 16.94 -2.52 2.07
N ILE A 76 17.65 -1.65 1.34
CA ILE A 76 17.03 -0.78 0.32
C ILE A 76 16.37 -1.64 -0.78
N GLN A 77 17.08 -2.63 -1.32
CA GLN A 77 16.52 -3.54 -2.32
C GLN A 77 15.27 -4.28 -1.80
N GLN A 78 15.30 -4.73 -0.55
CA GLN A 78 14.15 -5.37 0.09
C GLN A 78 12.96 -4.40 0.24
N PHE A 79 13.24 -3.15 0.64
CA PHE A 79 12.25 -2.08 0.71
C PHE A 79 11.65 -1.77 -0.67
N ASN A 80 12.44 -1.79 -1.73
CA ASN A 80 11.95 -1.56 -3.11
C ASN A 80 10.92 -2.63 -3.51
N LEU A 81 11.18 -3.90 -3.15
CA LEU A 81 10.24 -4.99 -3.39
C LEU A 81 8.92 -4.77 -2.63
N ASP A 82 9.00 -4.24 -1.42
CA ASP A 82 7.82 -3.90 -0.60
C ASP A 82 7.00 -2.75 -1.21
N VAL A 83 7.66 -1.69 -1.68
CA VAL A 83 7.01 -0.58 -2.40
C VAL A 83 6.31 -1.08 -3.66
N ILE A 84 6.99 -1.90 -4.47
CA ILE A 84 6.41 -2.50 -5.69
C ILE A 84 5.13 -3.27 -5.37
N GLN A 85 5.10 -4.08 -4.30
CA GLN A 85 3.89 -4.82 -3.93
C GLN A 85 2.75 -3.91 -3.47
N CYS A 86 3.05 -2.81 -2.78
CA CYS A 86 2.02 -1.82 -2.42
C CYS A 86 1.40 -1.16 -3.66
N GLU A 87 2.22 -0.84 -4.66
CA GLU A 87 1.76 -0.25 -5.92
C GLU A 87 0.98 -1.24 -6.79
N LEU A 88 1.40 -2.51 -6.82
CA LEU A 88 0.66 -3.59 -7.46
C LEU A 88 -0.69 -3.80 -6.76
N PHE A 89 -0.73 -3.73 -5.43
CA PHE A 89 -1.99 -3.78 -4.70
C PHE A 89 -2.91 -2.61 -5.08
N ALA A 90 -2.40 -1.37 -5.10
CA ALA A 90 -3.17 -0.19 -5.47
C ALA A 90 -3.72 -0.25 -6.91
N SER A 91 -2.91 -0.74 -7.86
CA SER A 91 -3.31 -0.90 -9.27
C SER A 91 -4.22 -2.10 -9.53
N SER A 92 -4.35 -3.04 -8.58
CA SER A 92 -5.23 -4.21 -8.70
C SER A 92 -6.71 -3.92 -8.49
N GLU A 93 -7.10 -2.64 -8.37
CA GLU A 93 -8.47 -2.19 -8.07
C GLU A 93 -9.06 -2.90 -6.83
N PRO A 94 -8.42 -2.78 -5.64
CA PRO A 94 -8.82 -3.53 -4.45
C PRO A 94 -10.23 -3.19 -3.95
N VAL A 95 -10.76 -2.02 -4.31
CA VAL A 95 -12.16 -1.63 -4.16
C VAL A 95 -12.61 -0.93 -5.46
N PRO A 96 -13.78 -1.25 -6.02
CA PRO A 96 -14.27 -0.63 -7.25
C PRO A 96 -14.66 0.85 -7.06
N GLY A 97 -14.62 1.61 -8.15
CA GLY A 97 -15.15 2.98 -8.23
C GLY A 97 -14.15 4.09 -7.88
N PHE A 98 -12.87 3.78 -7.74
CA PHE A 98 -11.81 4.79 -7.86
C PHE A 98 -11.71 5.26 -9.32
N GLN A 99 -11.31 6.52 -9.52
CA GLN A 99 -11.13 7.11 -10.85
C GLN A 99 -9.66 7.06 -11.26
N GLY A 100 -9.36 6.42 -12.40
CA GLY A 100 -7.99 6.35 -12.94
C GLY A 100 -6.97 5.90 -11.88
N ASP A 101 -5.83 6.59 -11.82
CA ASP A 101 -4.72 6.21 -10.96
C ASP A 101 -4.79 6.78 -9.52
N THR A 102 -5.98 7.17 -9.07
CA THR A 102 -6.16 7.89 -7.79
C THR A 102 -5.56 7.15 -6.60
N LEU A 103 -5.63 5.82 -6.57
CA LEU A 103 -5.10 5.03 -5.46
C LEU A 103 -3.56 4.92 -5.51
N GLN A 104 -2.96 4.84 -6.71
CA GLN A 104 -1.51 4.87 -6.87
C GLN A 104 -0.90 6.21 -6.43
N LEU A 105 -1.66 7.32 -6.49
CA LEU A 105 -1.19 8.62 -6.01
C LEU A 105 -0.77 8.60 -4.54
N ALA A 106 -1.33 7.69 -3.73
CA ALA A 106 -0.94 7.53 -2.32
C ALA A 106 0.54 7.13 -2.14
N PHE A 107 1.20 6.59 -3.18
CA PHE A 107 2.56 6.07 -3.12
C PHE A 107 3.59 6.91 -3.90
N ILE A 108 3.18 8.04 -4.53
CA ILE A 108 4.10 8.86 -5.35
C ILE A 108 5.30 9.36 -4.56
N ASP A 109 5.06 9.95 -3.39
CA ASP A 109 6.15 10.51 -2.58
C ASP A 109 7.12 9.41 -2.14
N LEU A 110 6.57 8.23 -1.78
CA LEU A 110 7.37 7.07 -1.41
C LEU A 110 8.26 6.60 -2.55
N ARG A 111 7.71 6.51 -3.77
CA ARG A 111 8.47 6.15 -4.97
C ARG A 111 9.60 7.13 -5.26
N GLN A 112 9.34 8.43 -5.10
CA GLN A 112 10.36 9.46 -5.33
C GLN A 112 11.53 9.32 -4.35
N VAL A 113 11.24 9.17 -3.05
CA VAL A 113 12.28 8.93 -2.04
C VAL A 113 13.04 7.65 -2.34
N ASN A 114 12.34 6.61 -2.78
CA ASN A 114 12.94 5.34 -3.14
C ASN A 114 13.97 5.45 -4.28
N TYR A 115 13.64 6.16 -5.37
CA TYR A 115 14.58 6.40 -6.46
C TYR A 115 15.78 7.21 -6.02
N LEU A 116 15.59 8.21 -5.14
CA LEU A 116 16.69 8.97 -4.60
C LEU A 116 17.62 8.06 -3.77
N THR A 117 17.08 7.17 -2.94
CA THR A 117 17.90 6.25 -2.14
C THR A 117 18.69 5.23 -2.96
N GLU A 118 18.31 4.92 -4.20
CA GLU A 118 19.10 4.05 -5.09
C GLU A 118 20.26 4.78 -5.78
N LEU A 119 20.24 6.12 -5.82
CA LEU A 119 21.25 6.94 -6.49
C LEU A 119 22.44 7.31 -5.59
N TYR A 120 22.34 7.09 -4.28
CA TYR A 120 23.35 7.45 -3.27
C TYR A 120 23.83 6.22 -2.50
#